data_AF-A0A2S7NT07-F1
#
_entry.id   AF-A0A2S7NT07-F1
#
_cell.length_a   1.000
_cell.length_b   1.000
_cell.length_c   1.000
_cell.angle_alpha   90.00
_cell.angle_beta   90.00
_cell.angle_gamma   90.00
#
_symmetry.space_group_name_H-M   'P 1'
#
loop_
_entity.id
_entity.type
_entity.pdbx_description
1 polymer ?
#
loop_
_entity_poly.entity_id
_entity_poly.type
_entity_poly.pdbx_seq_one_letter_code
_entity_poly.pdbx_strand_id
1 'polypeptide(L)'
;MSVLDYLHATSTSTDYSKILSSISINCVRYNRQTARPTLDIEQKRLQNHEKHELERIAVDRQQMNIALPAQIASERNLQQYTERLKKATENTIAHLDIRDLAEKELLDMISEPTELTGEFREESDYTSVINHIEKGIANDARTQQRSLWRETYFWPMIQQRAKMIGPLPVPPGRKTLITPQEKIAAKQLVLAMGHGICRDNVFKWTSYWRLLSELRLREAISLLLYRSSEFKTHFFRYTKELDMLLSWNHIFDFPLQQLRIRVIAEEGGEFSGKCDIDNKRIFQRLRMTQSDAWANNLSVWGQDQLEYKNFLANHSMMATSGKSNEHILRHGIKGKLASNRSVFVGIIPYEGESENRVIGGKPASTKLYSISPLVSVDAGDFLGIFSGKLRFVNQRPPRAVKGPVPGLWLDYSEIPGKLNRMKVARPGEKTNVCLAWEGVNEAKGEKSFCQYWRILVVATREILPFDQLIPRRSPEAGSSIIEAAKTVYDAAGDAKGQPEVFPQVAARLSLVIEILRSAEERASALDETVLDAIEHTLELCKAKPENLNKIFQKVIRKDDDKWFDRYKKALSTLGKGSKVEDLMEEILKDTQLLACEKLMGIVTEA
;
A
#
# COMPACT_ATOMS: atom_id res chain seq x y z
N MET A 1 1.62 10.67 -23.95
CA MET A 1 0.34 10.78 -23.24
C MET A 1 0.46 9.93 -21.99
N SER A 2 0.61 10.56 -20.82
CA SER A 2 0.63 9.87 -19.52
C SER A 2 -0.74 9.28 -19.19
N VAL A 3 -0.80 8.47 -18.13
CA VAL A 3 -2.08 7.97 -17.60
C VAL A 3 -2.96 9.14 -17.15
N LEU A 4 -2.38 10.15 -16.49
CA LEU A 4 -3.07 11.38 -16.11
C LEU A 4 -3.62 12.15 -17.32
N ASP A 5 -2.85 12.27 -18.41
CA ASP A 5 -3.27 13.04 -19.60
C ASP A 5 -4.58 12.50 -20.18
N TYR A 6 -4.72 11.17 -20.25
CA TYR A 6 -5.91 10.50 -20.75
C TYR A 6 -7.14 10.69 -19.84
N LEU A 7 -6.91 10.75 -18.52
CA LEU A 7 -7.95 10.86 -17.50
C LEU A 7 -8.41 12.32 -17.27
N HIS A 8 -7.48 13.28 -17.33
CA HIS A 8 -7.82 14.70 -17.28
C HIS A 8 -8.57 15.15 -18.55
N ALA A 9 -8.29 14.55 -19.71
CA ALA A 9 -9.03 14.82 -20.95
C ALA A 9 -10.50 14.36 -20.92
N THR A 10 -10.92 13.55 -19.94
CA THR A 10 -12.23 12.87 -19.93
C THR A 10 -13.14 13.26 -18.75
N SER A 11 -12.86 14.39 -18.08
CA SER A 11 -13.72 15.14 -17.12
C SER A 11 -14.41 14.38 -15.97
N THR A 12 -14.05 13.11 -15.73
CA THR A 12 -14.73 12.16 -14.83
C THR A 12 -13.93 11.79 -13.58
N SER A 13 -12.85 12.55 -13.29
CA SER A 13 -11.79 12.17 -12.35
C SER A 13 -12.27 11.75 -10.95
N THR A 14 -13.25 12.45 -10.37
CA THR A 14 -13.70 12.20 -9.00
C THR A 14 -14.39 10.84 -8.81
N ASP A 15 -15.22 10.42 -9.77
CA ASP A 15 -15.90 9.12 -9.69
C ASP A 15 -15.04 7.99 -10.25
N TYR A 16 -14.19 8.26 -11.26
CA TYR A 16 -13.10 7.37 -11.66
C TYR A 16 -12.20 6.98 -10.47
N SER A 17 -11.73 7.98 -9.72
CA SER A 17 -10.83 7.78 -8.58
C SER A 17 -11.45 6.88 -7.50
N LYS A 18 -12.73 7.11 -7.16
CA LYS A 18 -13.48 6.25 -6.22
C LYS A 18 -13.65 4.83 -6.74
N ILE A 19 -14.07 4.68 -8.01
CA ILE A 19 -14.31 3.37 -8.62
C ILE A 19 -13.00 2.56 -8.64
N LEU A 20 -11.91 3.11 -9.17
CA LEU A 20 -10.64 2.38 -9.20
C LEU A 20 -10.09 2.09 -7.80
N SER A 21 -10.18 3.04 -6.87
CA SER A 21 -9.78 2.81 -5.48
C SER A 21 -10.55 1.64 -4.87
N SER A 22 -11.87 1.59 -5.06
CA SER A 22 -12.71 0.49 -4.57
C SER A 22 -12.37 -0.87 -5.20
N ILE A 23 -12.00 -0.89 -6.49
CA ILE A 23 -11.57 -2.11 -7.20
C ILE A 23 -10.21 -2.60 -6.69
N SER A 24 -9.24 -1.70 -6.49
CA SER A 24 -7.96 -2.07 -5.87
C SER A 24 -8.12 -2.54 -4.43
N ILE A 25 -8.97 -1.90 -3.63
CA ILE A 25 -9.29 -2.32 -2.25
C ILE A 25 -9.94 -3.71 -2.23
N ASN A 26 -10.87 -4.00 -3.15
CA ASN A 26 -11.44 -5.33 -3.32
C ASN A 26 -10.37 -6.36 -3.75
N CYS A 27 -9.44 -6.00 -4.64
CA CYS A 27 -8.34 -6.88 -5.04
C CYS A 27 -7.46 -7.27 -3.85
N VAL A 28 -7.06 -6.32 -3.00
CA VAL A 28 -6.35 -6.64 -1.75
C VAL A 28 -7.22 -7.47 -0.82
N ARG A 29 -8.47 -7.07 -0.57
CA ARG A 29 -9.37 -7.75 0.37
C ARG A 29 -9.54 -9.23 0.02
N TYR A 30 -9.92 -9.54 -1.23
CA TYR A 30 -10.20 -10.91 -1.61
C TYR A 30 -8.94 -11.78 -1.67
N ASN A 31 -7.83 -11.30 -2.25
CA ASN A 31 -6.60 -12.11 -2.30
C ASN A 31 -6.04 -12.39 -0.89
N ARG A 32 -6.18 -11.47 0.07
CA ARG A 32 -5.85 -11.76 1.49
C ARG A 32 -6.82 -12.76 2.15
N GLN A 33 -8.08 -12.81 1.68
CA GLN A 33 -9.08 -13.77 2.17
C GLN A 33 -8.97 -15.17 1.53
N THR A 34 -8.22 -15.33 0.44
CA THR A 34 -8.09 -16.63 -0.26
C THR A 34 -6.68 -17.21 -0.24
N ALA A 35 -5.63 -16.43 -0.54
CA ALA A 35 -4.30 -16.97 -0.80
C ALA A 35 -3.70 -17.75 0.39
N ARG A 36 -3.76 -17.18 1.61
CA ARG A 36 -3.25 -17.86 2.81
C ARG A 36 -4.10 -19.08 3.20
N PRO A 37 -5.46 -19.00 3.29
CA PRO A 37 -6.29 -20.18 3.51
C PRO A 37 -6.08 -21.32 2.50
N THR A 38 -5.88 -21.05 1.21
CA THR A 38 -5.61 -22.10 0.22
C THR A 38 -4.30 -22.85 0.51
N LEU A 39 -3.23 -22.13 0.87
CA LEU A 39 -1.97 -22.75 1.29
C LEU A 39 -2.16 -23.61 2.55
N ASP A 40 -2.84 -23.07 3.57
CA ASP A 40 -3.09 -23.79 4.82
C ASP A 40 -3.98 -25.04 4.61
N ILE A 41 -4.90 -25.01 3.65
CA ILE A 41 -5.76 -26.15 3.26
C ILE A 41 -4.94 -27.25 2.57
N GLU A 42 -4.12 -26.93 1.57
CA GLU A 42 -3.33 -27.95 0.86
C GLU A 42 -2.20 -28.52 1.75
N GLN A 43 -1.59 -27.71 2.62
CA GLN A 43 -0.69 -28.20 3.68
C GLN A 43 -1.38 -29.22 4.60
N LYS A 44 -2.59 -28.89 5.09
CA LYS A 44 -3.38 -29.78 5.94
C LYS A 44 -3.84 -31.04 5.19
N ARG A 45 -4.12 -30.96 3.89
CA ARG A 45 -4.47 -32.10 3.03
C ARG A 45 -3.32 -33.09 2.91
N LEU A 46 -2.09 -32.61 2.69
CA LEU A 46 -0.88 -33.44 2.63
C LEU A 46 -0.63 -34.15 3.97
N GLN A 47 -0.71 -33.41 5.08
CA GLN A 47 -0.62 -33.97 6.45
C GLN A 47 -1.72 -35.00 6.74
N ASN A 48 -2.94 -34.76 6.26
CA ASN A 48 -4.07 -35.67 6.43
C ASN A 48 -3.87 -36.99 5.66
N HIS A 49 -3.32 -36.98 4.43
CA HIS A 49 -2.96 -38.25 3.81
C HIS A 49 -1.84 -38.91 4.58
N GLU A 50 -0.72 -38.23 4.89
CA GLU A 50 0.38 -38.86 5.65
C GLU A 50 -0.15 -39.60 6.88
N LYS A 51 -0.98 -38.93 7.69
CA LYS A 51 -1.63 -39.56 8.84
C LYS A 51 -2.44 -40.80 8.45
N HIS A 52 -3.32 -40.70 7.44
CA HIS A 52 -4.17 -41.80 6.99
C HIS A 52 -3.36 -42.97 6.41
N GLU A 53 -2.25 -42.72 5.69
CA GLU A 53 -1.43 -43.79 5.13
C GLU A 53 -0.58 -44.45 6.24
N LEU A 54 -0.15 -43.69 7.26
CA LEU A 54 0.44 -44.22 8.50
C LEU A 54 -0.56 -45.06 9.31
N GLU A 55 -1.83 -44.66 9.38
CA GLU A 55 -2.89 -45.44 10.01
C GLU A 55 -3.13 -46.77 9.28
N ARG A 56 -3.08 -46.81 7.94
CA ARG A 56 -3.08 -48.09 7.18
C ARG A 56 -1.89 -48.97 7.56
N ILE A 57 -0.67 -48.43 7.55
CA ILE A 57 0.55 -49.18 7.93
C ILE A 57 0.45 -49.76 9.35
N ALA A 58 -0.19 -49.06 10.28
CA ALA A 58 -0.42 -49.54 11.63
C ALA A 58 -1.40 -50.72 11.68
N VAL A 59 -2.48 -50.68 10.88
CA VAL A 59 -3.43 -51.79 10.72
C VAL A 59 -2.77 -52.99 10.04
N ASP A 60 -2.02 -52.77 8.94
CA ASP A 60 -1.29 -53.81 8.22
C ASP A 60 -0.33 -54.56 9.16
N ARG A 61 0.41 -53.83 10.02
CA ARG A 61 1.29 -54.40 11.06
C ARG A 61 0.53 -55.27 12.07
N GLN A 62 -0.66 -54.86 12.50
CA GLN A 62 -1.48 -55.64 13.44
C GLN A 62 -2.07 -56.91 12.81
N GLN A 63 -2.18 -56.97 11.48
CA GLN A 63 -2.72 -58.11 10.74
C GLN A 63 -1.65 -59.09 10.22
N MET A 64 -0.36 -58.82 10.42
CA MET A 64 0.72 -59.73 10.01
C MET A 64 0.76 -61.00 10.85
N ASN A 65 0.39 -62.13 10.25
CA ASN A 65 0.55 -63.46 10.81
C ASN A 65 1.56 -64.26 9.96
N ILE A 66 2.86 -64.07 10.24
CA ILE A 66 3.98 -64.54 9.41
C ILE A 66 5.11 -65.08 10.31
N ALA A 67 5.88 -66.05 9.83
CA ALA A 67 7.04 -66.59 10.54
C ALA A 67 8.12 -65.52 10.84
N LEU A 68 8.73 -65.62 12.03
CA LEU A 68 9.60 -64.60 12.65
C LEU A 68 10.68 -63.97 11.73
N PRO A 69 11.42 -64.72 10.88
CA PRO A 69 12.45 -64.10 10.03
C PRO A 69 11.86 -63.17 8.95
N ALA A 70 10.68 -63.52 8.42
CA ALA A 70 9.97 -62.70 7.44
C ALA A 70 9.28 -61.48 8.08
N GLN A 71 8.81 -61.62 9.32
CA GLN A 71 8.30 -60.49 10.11
C GLN A 71 9.37 -59.39 10.26
N ILE A 72 10.59 -59.74 10.70
CA ILE A 72 11.69 -58.77 10.90
C ILE A 72 12.06 -58.04 9.59
N ALA A 73 12.02 -58.74 8.45
CA ALA A 73 12.24 -58.12 7.14
C ALA A 73 11.10 -57.16 6.75
N SER A 74 9.85 -57.56 7.01
CA SER A 74 8.65 -56.76 6.74
C SER A 74 8.60 -55.48 7.59
N GLU A 75 8.90 -55.58 8.90
CA GLU A 75 8.93 -54.45 9.83
C GLU A 75 9.94 -53.38 9.41
N ARG A 76 11.15 -53.81 9.00
CA ARG A 76 12.20 -52.92 8.46
C ARG A 76 11.76 -52.22 7.17
N ASN A 77 11.10 -52.94 6.26
CA ASN A 77 10.58 -52.36 5.03
C ASN A 77 9.50 -51.30 5.32
N LEU A 78 8.57 -51.59 6.24
CA LEU A 78 7.54 -50.62 6.65
C LEU A 78 8.11 -49.42 7.42
N GLN A 79 9.19 -49.59 8.19
CA GLN A 79 9.88 -48.46 8.81
C GLN A 79 10.53 -47.56 7.75
N GLN A 80 11.27 -48.13 6.79
CA GLN A 80 11.85 -47.35 5.70
C GLN A 80 10.78 -46.65 4.85
N TYR A 81 9.63 -47.29 4.61
CA TYR A 81 8.50 -46.65 3.92
C TYR A 81 7.90 -45.50 4.73
N THR A 82 7.74 -45.69 6.05
CA THR A 82 7.29 -44.64 6.99
C THR A 82 8.21 -43.41 6.96
N GLU A 83 9.52 -43.61 7.03
CA GLU A 83 10.52 -42.52 6.99
C GLU A 83 10.54 -41.81 5.63
N ARG A 84 10.42 -42.56 4.52
CA ARG A 84 10.32 -42.01 3.16
C ARG A 84 9.03 -41.21 2.96
N LEU A 85 7.89 -41.69 3.46
CA LEU A 85 6.59 -41.02 3.37
C LEU A 85 6.66 -39.66 4.07
N LYS A 86 7.11 -39.62 5.34
CA LYS A 86 7.27 -38.37 6.10
C LYS A 86 8.17 -37.38 5.38
N LYS A 87 9.37 -37.82 4.98
CA LYS A 87 10.31 -36.97 4.25
C LYS A 87 9.74 -36.47 2.91
N ALA A 88 8.91 -37.26 2.22
CA ALA A 88 8.22 -36.84 1.00
C ALA A 88 7.13 -35.79 1.29
N THR A 89 6.34 -35.95 2.37
CA THR A 89 5.35 -34.97 2.81
C THR A 89 6.01 -33.65 3.22
N GLU A 90 7.05 -33.71 4.05
CA GLU A 90 7.85 -32.56 4.49
C GLU A 90 8.45 -31.81 3.29
N ASN A 91 9.10 -32.53 2.36
CA ASN A 91 9.63 -31.96 1.13
C ASN A 91 8.54 -31.31 0.28
N THR A 92 7.40 -31.98 0.07
CA THR A 92 6.29 -31.43 -0.73
C THR A 92 5.75 -30.15 -0.10
N ILE A 93 5.51 -30.13 1.22
CA ILE A 93 5.05 -28.94 1.95
C ILE A 93 6.05 -27.79 1.85
N ALA A 94 7.36 -28.08 1.94
CA ALA A 94 8.42 -27.08 1.82
C ALA A 94 8.57 -26.48 0.39
N HIS A 95 8.02 -27.13 -0.64
CA HIS A 95 8.03 -26.67 -2.04
C HIS A 95 6.66 -26.17 -2.53
N LEU A 96 5.67 -25.98 -1.65
CA LEU A 96 4.39 -25.35 -2.01
C LEU A 96 4.56 -23.85 -2.23
N ASP A 97 4.50 -23.39 -3.49
CA ASP A 97 4.38 -21.96 -3.80
C ASP A 97 2.93 -21.49 -3.65
N ILE A 98 2.72 -20.48 -2.80
CA ILE A 98 1.45 -19.77 -2.65
C ILE A 98 1.01 -19.06 -3.94
N ARG A 99 1.95 -18.68 -4.81
CA ARG A 99 1.69 -18.08 -6.13
C ARG A 99 0.99 -19.08 -7.06
N ASP A 100 1.52 -20.29 -7.18
CA ASP A 100 0.95 -21.35 -8.03
C ASP A 100 -0.42 -21.80 -7.52
N LEU A 101 -0.58 -21.95 -6.19
CA LEU A 101 -1.88 -22.24 -5.57
C LEU A 101 -2.91 -21.13 -5.81
N ALA A 102 -2.51 -19.86 -5.68
CA ALA A 102 -3.38 -18.71 -5.94
C ALA A 102 -3.67 -18.46 -7.43
N GLU A 103 -2.84 -18.97 -8.35
CA GLU A 103 -3.11 -18.97 -9.79
C GLU A 103 -4.08 -20.09 -10.18
N LYS A 104 -3.90 -21.30 -9.63
CA LYS A 104 -4.87 -22.39 -9.78
C LYS A 104 -6.26 -21.99 -9.26
N GLU A 105 -6.33 -21.38 -8.07
CA GLU A 105 -7.60 -20.85 -7.53
C GLU A 105 -8.21 -19.75 -8.41
N LEU A 106 -7.39 -18.91 -9.07
CA LEU A 106 -7.89 -17.93 -10.03
C LEU A 106 -8.50 -18.63 -11.26
N LEU A 107 -7.83 -19.64 -11.82
CA LEU A 107 -8.32 -20.43 -12.95
C LEU A 107 -9.63 -21.17 -12.60
N ASP A 108 -9.69 -21.83 -11.45
CA ASP A 108 -10.90 -22.49 -10.94
C ASP A 108 -12.04 -21.47 -10.74
N MET A 109 -11.73 -20.26 -10.27
CA MET A 109 -12.68 -19.16 -10.06
C MET A 109 -13.22 -18.55 -11.36
N ILE A 110 -12.41 -18.44 -12.42
CA ILE A 110 -12.82 -17.93 -13.75
C ILE A 110 -13.27 -19.02 -14.73
N SER A 111 -13.26 -20.29 -14.32
CA SER A 111 -13.82 -21.41 -15.09
C SER A 111 -15.25 -21.14 -15.55
N GLU A 112 -15.69 -21.76 -16.65
CA GLU A 112 -17.06 -21.58 -17.11
C GLU A 112 -18.08 -22.18 -16.12
N PRO A 113 -19.13 -21.45 -15.70
CA PRO A 113 -20.21 -21.99 -14.90
C PRO A 113 -21.15 -22.82 -15.79
N THR A 114 -20.86 -24.12 -15.91
CA THR A 114 -21.60 -25.06 -16.77
C THR A 114 -23.08 -25.14 -16.44
N GLU A 115 -23.46 -24.85 -15.19
CA GLU A 115 -24.85 -24.76 -14.73
C GLU A 115 -25.60 -23.53 -15.27
N LEU A 116 -24.91 -22.58 -15.91
CA LEU A 116 -25.49 -21.39 -16.56
C LEU A 116 -25.34 -21.39 -18.09
N THR A 117 -24.55 -22.31 -18.67
CA THR A 117 -24.19 -22.30 -20.11
C THR A 117 -24.67 -23.50 -20.91
N GLY A 118 -25.15 -24.57 -20.27
CA GLY A 118 -25.79 -25.69 -20.96
C GLY A 118 -26.92 -25.26 -21.91
N GLU A 119 -27.16 -26.04 -22.96
CA GLU A 119 -28.20 -25.76 -23.95
C GLU A 119 -29.60 -25.96 -23.36
N PHE A 120 -30.42 -24.90 -23.34
CA PHE A 120 -31.83 -25.03 -22.97
C PHE A 120 -32.65 -25.65 -24.11
N ARG A 121 -33.43 -26.67 -23.78
CA ARG A 121 -34.35 -27.38 -24.68
C ARG A 121 -35.80 -27.05 -24.35
N GLU A 122 -36.08 -26.81 -23.08
CA GLU A 122 -37.42 -26.49 -22.55
C GLU A 122 -37.38 -25.29 -21.58
N GLU A 123 -38.56 -24.76 -21.20
CA GLU A 123 -38.66 -23.71 -20.16
C GLU A 123 -38.41 -24.25 -18.74
N SER A 124 -38.58 -25.56 -18.54
CA SER A 124 -38.20 -26.31 -17.34
C SER A 124 -36.70 -26.16 -17.02
N ASP A 125 -35.83 -26.16 -18.03
CA ASP A 125 -34.38 -25.96 -17.88
C ASP A 125 -34.07 -24.58 -17.28
N TYR A 126 -34.54 -23.52 -17.93
CA TYR A 126 -34.31 -22.13 -17.49
C TYR A 126 -34.86 -21.89 -16.08
N THR A 127 -36.02 -22.46 -15.78
CA THR A 127 -36.64 -22.37 -14.45
C THR A 127 -35.81 -23.12 -13.39
N SER A 128 -35.26 -24.28 -13.72
CA SER A 128 -34.39 -25.06 -12.83
C SER A 128 -33.07 -24.34 -12.53
N VAL A 129 -32.48 -23.70 -13.54
CA VAL A 129 -31.28 -22.86 -13.36
C VAL A 129 -31.57 -21.65 -12.48
N ILE A 130 -32.69 -20.95 -12.69
CA ILE A 130 -33.11 -19.83 -11.83
C ILE A 130 -33.28 -20.28 -10.36
N ASN A 131 -33.97 -21.41 -10.13
CA ASN A 131 -34.15 -21.99 -8.79
C ASN A 131 -32.82 -22.40 -8.13
N HIS A 132 -31.77 -22.67 -8.91
CA HIS A 132 -30.42 -22.94 -8.40
C HIS A 132 -29.63 -21.65 -8.09
N ILE A 133 -29.85 -20.58 -8.86
CA ILE A 133 -29.29 -19.25 -8.56
C ILE A 133 -29.86 -18.71 -7.23
N GLU A 134 -31.18 -18.80 -7.05
CA GLU A 134 -31.87 -18.36 -5.82
C GLU A 134 -31.32 -19.06 -4.56
N LYS A 135 -31.11 -20.38 -4.64
CA LYS A 135 -30.55 -21.20 -3.54
C LYS A 135 -29.05 -21.03 -3.34
N GLY A 136 -28.34 -20.40 -4.27
CA GLY A 136 -26.88 -20.29 -4.30
C GLY A 136 -26.28 -19.09 -3.57
N ILE A 137 -27.08 -18.30 -2.85
CA ILE A 137 -26.64 -17.05 -2.21
C ILE A 137 -25.99 -17.32 -0.84
N ALA A 138 -24.73 -17.74 -0.86
CA ALA A 138 -23.90 -17.97 0.34
C ALA A 138 -22.79 -16.90 0.51
N ASN A 139 -22.29 -16.74 1.74
CA ASN A 139 -21.71 -15.48 2.22
C ASN A 139 -20.17 -15.41 2.34
N ASP A 140 -19.40 -16.42 1.90
CA ASP A 140 -17.93 -16.36 1.98
C ASP A 140 -17.28 -15.60 0.80
N ALA A 141 -16.01 -15.21 0.94
CA ALA A 141 -15.29 -14.37 -0.03
C ALA A 141 -15.00 -15.07 -1.38
N ARG A 142 -14.72 -16.39 -1.36
CA ARG A 142 -14.47 -17.20 -2.58
C ARG A 142 -15.79 -17.35 -3.35
N THR A 143 -16.88 -17.64 -2.62
CA THR A 143 -18.24 -17.62 -3.14
C THR A 143 -18.63 -16.24 -3.67
N GLN A 144 -18.23 -15.14 -3.02
CA GLN A 144 -18.51 -13.78 -3.50
C GLN A 144 -17.83 -13.50 -4.86
N GLN A 145 -16.54 -13.82 -5.02
CA GLN A 145 -15.86 -13.65 -6.31
C GLN A 145 -16.40 -14.60 -7.39
N ARG A 146 -16.68 -15.86 -7.06
CA ARG A 146 -17.31 -16.81 -7.99
C ARG A 146 -18.72 -16.36 -8.40
N SER A 147 -19.49 -15.79 -7.50
CA SER A 147 -20.80 -15.17 -7.78
C SER A 147 -20.68 -13.96 -8.70
N LEU A 148 -19.69 -13.09 -8.46
CA LEU A 148 -19.35 -12.00 -9.37
C LEU A 148 -18.94 -12.52 -10.76
N TRP A 149 -18.26 -13.65 -10.89
CA TRP A 149 -17.98 -14.25 -12.19
C TRP A 149 -19.24 -14.82 -12.86
N ARG A 150 -20.07 -15.57 -12.12
CA ARG A 150 -21.34 -16.15 -12.60
C ARG A 150 -22.32 -15.11 -13.15
N GLU A 151 -22.44 -13.93 -12.54
CA GLU A 151 -23.29 -12.84 -13.04
C GLU A 151 -22.94 -12.41 -14.49
N THR A 152 -21.68 -12.59 -14.92
CA THR A 152 -21.25 -12.26 -16.30
C THR A 152 -21.74 -13.25 -17.38
N TYR A 153 -22.39 -14.34 -16.96
CA TYR A 153 -23.03 -15.34 -17.83
C TYR A 153 -24.55 -15.22 -17.88
N PHE A 154 -25.16 -14.39 -17.02
CA PHE A 154 -26.61 -14.18 -17.00
C PHE A 154 -27.15 -13.60 -18.33
N TRP A 155 -26.38 -12.79 -19.04
CA TRP A 155 -26.79 -12.27 -20.35
C TRP A 155 -26.85 -13.36 -21.43
N PRO A 156 -25.79 -14.16 -21.69
CA PRO A 156 -25.88 -15.36 -22.54
C PRO A 156 -27.06 -16.28 -22.19
N MET A 157 -27.30 -16.51 -20.89
CA MET A 157 -28.41 -17.31 -20.38
C MET A 157 -29.78 -16.72 -20.76
N ILE A 158 -29.95 -15.39 -20.61
CA ILE A 158 -31.14 -14.64 -21.08
C ILE A 158 -31.29 -14.76 -22.62
N GLN A 159 -30.18 -14.68 -23.37
CA GLN A 159 -30.21 -14.79 -24.83
C GLN A 159 -30.54 -16.21 -25.33
N GLN A 160 -30.19 -17.27 -24.59
CA GLN A 160 -30.69 -18.61 -24.85
C GLN A 160 -32.22 -18.67 -24.70
N ARG A 161 -32.75 -18.34 -23.51
CA ARG A 161 -34.21 -18.35 -23.26
C ARG A 161 -34.98 -17.48 -24.26
N ALA A 162 -34.44 -16.33 -24.65
CA ALA A 162 -35.06 -15.41 -25.59
C ALA A 162 -35.26 -15.98 -27.00
N LYS A 163 -34.36 -16.85 -27.49
CA LYS A 163 -34.52 -17.56 -28.79
C LYS A 163 -35.71 -18.52 -28.79
N MET A 164 -36.08 -19.02 -27.61
CA MET A 164 -37.18 -19.97 -27.39
C MET A 164 -38.53 -19.26 -27.15
N ILE A 165 -38.56 -17.92 -27.15
CA ILE A 165 -39.79 -17.13 -27.10
C ILE A 165 -40.19 -16.78 -28.53
N GLY A 166 -41.45 -17.02 -28.88
CA GLY A 166 -41.97 -16.77 -30.22
C GLY A 166 -41.87 -15.30 -30.69
N PRO A 167 -42.23 -15.01 -31.95
CA PRO A 167 -42.20 -13.65 -32.48
C PRO A 167 -43.16 -12.74 -31.73
N LEU A 168 -42.61 -11.73 -31.03
CA LEU A 168 -43.36 -10.71 -30.31
C LEU A 168 -43.50 -9.43 -31.15
N PRO A 169 -44.58 -8.64 -30.95
CA PRO A 169 -44.74 -7.35 -31.61
C PRO A 169 -43.55 -6.42 -31.36
N VAL A 170 -42.97 -5.86 -32.42
CA VAL A 170 -41.93 -4.82 -32.30
C VAL A 170 -42.61 -3.55 -31.79
N PRO A 171 -42.23 -3.01 -30.61
CA PRO A 171 -42.90 -1.84 -30.07
C PRO A 171 -42.67 -0.60 -30.95
N PRO A 172 -43.71 0.21 -31.23
CA PRO A 172 -43.54 1.46 -31.97
C PRO A 172 -42.66 2.43 -31.18
N GLY A 173 -41.51 2.79 -31.75
CA GLY A 173 -40.55 3.70 -31.11
C GLY A 173 -39.10 3.47 -31.54
N ARG A 174 -38.17 4.09 -30.80
CA ARG A 174 -36.73 4.01 -31.06
C ARG A 174 -36.22 2.59 -30.79
N LYS A 175 -35.65 1.92 -31.82
CA LYS A 175 -35.10 0.56 -31.70
C LYS A 175 -34.11 0.47 -30.53
N THR A 176 -34.43 -0.35 -29.52
CA THR A 176 -33.54 -0.62 -28.38
C THR A 176 -32.63 -1.81 -28.67
N LEU A 177 -31.37 -1.75 -28.21
CA LEU A 177 -30.38 -2.85 -28.33
C LEU A 177 -30.77 -4.16 -27.63
N ILE A 178 -31.86 -4.17 -26.86
CA ILE A 178 -32.43 -5.32 -26.18
C ILE A 178 -33.82 -5.57 -26.77
N THR A 179 -34.10 -6.78 -27.22
CA THR A 179 -35.37 -7.22 -27.84
C THR A 179 -36.54 -7.28 -26.83
N PRO A 180 -37.79 -7.46 -27.29
CA PRO A 180 -38.91 -7.82 -26.41
C PRO A 180 -38.70 -9.18 -25.72
N GLN A 181 -38.18 -10.18 -26.43
CA GLN A 181 -37.95 -11.54 -25.91
C GLN A 181 -36.91 -11.54 -24.77
N GLU A 182 -35.76 -10.89 -24.95
CA GLU A 182 -34.72 -10.76 -23.90
C GLU A 182 -35.26 -10.05 -22.65
N LYS A 183 -36.20 -9.09 -22.79
CA LYS A 183 -36.86 -8.43 -21.65
C LYS A 183 -37.81 -9.35 -20.88
N ILE A 184 -38.49 -10.28 -21.56
CA ILE A 184 -39.37 -11.27 -20.89
C ILE A 184 -38.53 -12.29 -20.14
N ALA A 185 -37.51 -12.87 -20.78
CA ALA A 185 -36.57 -13.78 -20.14
C ALA A 185 -35.88 -13.12 -18.93
N ALA A 186 -35.32 -11.92 -19.10
CA ALA A 186 -34.70 -11.17 -18.01
C ALA A 186 -35.66 -10.85 -16.85
N LYS A 187 -36.97 -10.67 -17.11
CA LYS A 187 -37.95 -10.42 -16.04
C LYS A 187 -38.09 -11.60 -15.08
N GLN A 188 -37.99 -12.84 -15.56
CA GLN A 188 -38.01 -14.04 -14.71
C GLN A 188 -36.79 -14.05 -13.77
N LEU A 189 -35.58 -13.79 -14.30
CA LEU A 189 -34.35 -13.71 -13.50
C LEU A 189 -34.35 -12.52 -12.51
N VAL A 190 -34.78 -11.34 -12.94
CA VAL A 190 -34.88 -10.14 -12.07
C VAL A 190 -35.82 -10.39 -10.89
N LEU A 191 -36.94 -11.09 -11.10
CA LEU A 191 -37.86 -11.48 -10.03
C LEU A 191 -37.19 -12.42 -9.01
N ALA A 192 -36.55 -13.49 -9.48
CA ALA A 192 -35.91 -14.49 -8.61
C ALA A 192 -34.70 -13.96 -7.85
N MET A 193 -33.98 -12.97 -8.40
CA MET A 193 -32.93 -12.23 -7.69
C MET A 193 -33.49 -11.27 -6.60
N GLY A 194 -34.80 -11.27 -6.35
CA GLY A 194 -35.45 -10.38 -5.38
C GLY A 194 -35.45 -8.91 -5.80
N HIS A 195 -35.36 -8.62 -7.11
CA HIS A 195 -35.29 -7.26 -7.62
C HIS A 195 -36.66 -6.80 -8.17
N GLY A 196 -37.03 -5.54 -7.89
CA GLY A 196 -38.36 -5.02 -8.24
C GLY A 196 -38.66 -5.10 -9.75
N ILE A 197 -39.76 -5.77 -10.12
CA ILE A 197 -40.11 -6.09 -11.51
C ILE A 197 -40.68 -4.91 -12.33
N CYS A 198 -40.45 -3.66 -11.92
CA CYS A 198 -40.88 -2.50 -12.69
C CYS A 198 -40.05 -2.39 -13.99
N ARG A 199 -40.68 -1.86 -15.06
CA ARG A 199 -40.14 -1.82 -16.42
C ARG A 199 -38.71 -1.28 -16.50
N ASP A 200 -38.44 -0.20 -15.78
CA ASP A 200 -37.15 0.49 -15.81
C ASP A 200 -36.06 -0.25 -15.04
N ASN A 201 -36.42 -0.94 -13.94
CA ASN A 201 -35.46 -1.74 -13.19
C ASN A 201 -35.09 -3.01 -13.95
N VAL A 202 -36.07 -3.71 -14.55
CA VAL A 202 -35.79 -4.84 -15.48
C VAL A 202 -34.85 -4.37 -16.60
N PHE A 203 -35.15 -3.24 -17.26
CA PHE A 203 -34.31 -2.71 -18.33
C PHE A 203 -32.88 -2.38 -17.88
N LYS A 204 -32.70 -1.75 -16.71
CA LYS A 204 -31.36 -1.46 -16.15
C LYS A 204 -30.58 -2.73 -15.85
N TRP A 205 -31.20 -3.72 -15.21
CA TRP A 205 -30.58 -5.02 -14.94
C TRP A 205 -30.17 -5.76 -16.20
N THR A 206 -31.05 -5.86 -17.20
CA THR A 206 -30.73 -6.48 -18.49
C THR A 206 -29.56 -5.76 -19.19
N SER A 207 -29.53 -4.42 -19.13
CA SER A 207 -28.45 -3.62 -19.73
C SER A 207 -27.12 -3.76 -18.98
N TYR A 208 -27.16 -3.91 -17.65
CA TYR A 208 -25.98 -4.10 -16.81
C TYR A 208 -25.37 -5.51 -16.97
N TRP A 209 -26.18 -6.57 -16.98
CA TRP A 209 -25.69 -7.93 -17.25
C TRP A 209 -25.13 -8.08 -18.67
N ARG A 210 -25.72 -7.38 -19.65
CA ARG A 210 -25.15 -7.26 -20.99
C ARG A 210 -23.75 -6.64 -20.96
N LEU A 211 -23.59 -5.48 -20.30
CA LEU A 211 -22.29 -4.82 -20.16
C LEU A 211 -21.25 -5.75 -19.51
N LEU A 212 -21.60 -6.47 -18.44
CA LEU A 212 -20.71 -7.44 -17.78
C LEU A 212 -20.29 -8.58 -18.72
N SER A 213 -21.20 -9.10 -19.56
CA SER A 213 -20.87 -10.12 -20.55
C SER A 213 -20.04 -9.57 -21.72
N GLU A 214 -20.29 -8.34 -22.16
CA GLU A 214 -19.48 -7.67 -23.20
C GLU A 214 -18.06 -7.40 -22.70
N LEU A 215 -17.88 -7.04 -21.43
CA LEU A 215 -16.58 -6.95 -20.77
C LEU A 215 -15.86 -8.31 -20.66
N ARG A 216 -16.57 -9.40 -20.36
CA ARG A 216 -15.97 -10.75 -20.29
C ARG A 216 -15.49 -11.21 -21.65
N LEU A 217 -16.27 -10.97 -22.70
CA LEU A 217 -15.90 -11.25 -24.10
C LEU A 217 -14.76 -10.35 -24.63
N ARG A 218 -14.31 -9.39 -23.83
CA ARG A 218 -13.16 -8.51 -24.08
C ARG A 218 -12.04 -8.71 -23.05
N GLU A 219 -12.06 -9.84 -22.33
CA GLU A 219 -11.01 -10.28 -21.40
C GLU A 219 -10.73 -9.28 -20.25
N ALA A 220 -11.71 -8.45 -19.87
CA ALA A 220 -11.61 -7.51 -18.73
C ALA A 220 -11.75 -8.22 -17.36
N ILE A 221 -11.04 -9.34 -17.19
CA ILE A 221 -11.19 -10.31 -16.09
C ILE A 221 -10.95 -9.65 -14.73
N SER A 222 -9.84 -8.92 -14.58
CA SER A 222 -9.47 -8.27 -13.32
C SER A 222 -10.52 -7.23 -12.88
N LEU A 223 -10.99 -6.40 -13.83
CA LEU A 223 -12.03 -5.42 -13.58
C LEU A 223 -13.36 -6.09 -13.18
N LEU A 224 -13.71 -7.22 -13.78
CA LEU A 224 -14.91 -7.99 -13.44
C LEU A 224 -14.83 -8.67 -12.08
N LEU A 225 -13.72 -9.34 -11.74
CA LEU A 225 -13.55 -10.06 -10.46
C LEU A 225 -13.48 -9.13 -9.25
N TYR A 226 -12.96 -7.92 -9.43
CA TYR A 226 -12.72 -6.97 -8.35
C TYR A 226 -13.74 -5.82 -8.30
N ARG A 227 -14.78 -5.84 -9.15
CA ARG A 227 -15.84 -4.82 -9.17
C ARG A 227 -16.57 -4.66 -7.82
N SER A 228 -17.02 -3.44 -7.56
CA SER A 228 -17.48 -2.97 -6.25
C SER A 228 -18.94 -2.49 -6.25
N SER A 229 -19.43 -2.09 -5.07
CA SER A 229 -20.68 -1.36 -4.89
C SER A 229 -20.70 -0.05 -5.69
N GLU A 230 -19.56 0.62 -5.76
CA GLU A 230 -19.36 1.91 -6.43
C GLU A 230 -19.40 1.72 -7.95
N PHE A 231 -18.65 0.73 -8.46
CA PHE A 231 -18.71 0.30 -9.86
C PHE A 231 -20.14 -0.03 -10.29
N LYS A 232 -20.83 -0.90 -9.52
CA LYS A 232 -22.21 -1.28 -9.82
C LYS A 232 -23.13 -0.06 -9.81
N THR A 233 -23.05 0.80 -8.79
CA THR A 233 -23.91 1.99 -8.66
C THR A 233 -23.73 2.98 -9.82
N HIS A 234 -22.49 3.15 -10.30
CA HIS A 234 -22.19 3.97 -11.47
C HIS A 234 -22.72 3.33 -12.76
N PHE A 235 -22.24 2.14 -13.11
CA PHE A 235 -22.52 1.54 -14.42
C PHE A 235 -23.95 0.98 -14.56
N PHE A 236 -24.70 0.80 -13.46
CA PHE A 236 -26.16 0.56 -13.52
C PHE A 236 -26.96 1.80 -13.98
N ARG A 237 -26.36 3.00 -13.93
CA ARG A 237 -26.89 4.23 -14.54
C ARG A 237 -26.33 4.43 -15.96
N TYR A 238 -25.05 4.14 -16.15
CA TYR A 238 -24.30 4.43 -17.38
C TYR A 238 -23.89 3.17 -18.17
N THR A 239 -24.85 2.26 -18.42
CA THR A 239 -24.64 0.95 -19.08
C THR A 239 -24.14 0.99 -20.54
N LYS A 240 -23.85 2.17 -21.09
CA LYS A 240 -23.38 2.36 -22.47
C LYS A 240 -21.89 2.66 -22.60
N GLU A 241 -21.19 2.83 -21.48
CA GLU A 241 -19.80 3.30 -21.45
C GLU A 241 -18.78 2.15 -21.61
N LEU A 242 -19.09 1.16 -22.45
CA LEU A 242 -18.24 -0.01 -22.68
C LEU A 242 -16.84 0.40 -23.15
N ASP A 243 -16.74 1.28 -24.15
CA ASP A 243 -15.44 1.69 -24.70
C ASP A 243 -14.57 2.46 -23.68
N MET A 244 -15.19 3.20 -22.77
CA MET A 244 -14.51 3.85 -21.64
C MET A 244 -14.03 2.81 -20.61
N LEU A 245 -14.84 1.82 -20.28
CA LEU A 245 -14.42 0.74 -19.38
C LEU A 245 -13.31 -0.12 -19.98
N LEU A 246 -13.29 -0.33 -21.30
CA LEU A 246 -12.22 -1.03 -21.99
C LEU A 246 -10.91 -0.22 -22.00
N SER A 247 -10.97 1.11 -22.14
CA SER A 247 -9.77 1.96 -22.03
C SER A 247 -9.25 2.05 -20.58
N TRP A 248 -10.15 2.10 -19.59
CA TRP A 248 -9.77 1.98 -18.18
C TRP A 248 -9.10 0.62 -17.91
N ASN A 249 -9.65 -0.48 -18.42
CA ASN A 249 -9.06 -1.82 -18.30
C ASN A 249 -7.66 -1.89 -18.95
N HIS A 250 -7.49 -1.34 -20.15
CA HIS A 250 -6.19 -1.30 -20.84
C HIS A 250 -5.07 -0.62 -20.03
N ILE A 251 -5.42 0.38 -19.23
CA ILE A 251 -4.50 1.11 -18.35
C ILE A 251 -4.30 0.39 -17.00
N PHE A 252 -5.39 -0.06 -16.37
CA PHE A 252 -5.42 -0.48 -14.97
C PHE A 252 -5.24 -1.99 -14.74
N ASP A 253 -5.50 -2.84 -15.74
CA ASP A 253 -5.37 -4.30 -15.60
C ASP A 253 -3.94 -4.72 -15.20
N PHE A 254 -2.92 -4.27 -15.93
CA PHE A 254 -1.53 -4.61 -15.60
C PHE A 254 -1.15 -4.17 -14.16
N PRO A 255 -1.38 -2.92 -13.72
CA PRO A 255 -1.17 -2.53 -12.33
C PRO A 255 -1.98 -3.33 -11.30
N LEU A 256 -3.22 -3.70 -11.62
CA LEU A 256 -4.10 -4.47 -10.74
C LEU A 256 -3.65 -5.94 -10.60
N GLN A 257 -3.09 -6.52 -11.67
CA GLN A 257 -2.42 -7.83 -11.62
C GLN A 257 -1.10 -7.78 -10.84
N GLN A 258 -0.31 -6.70 -10.97
CA GLN A 258 0.85 -6.50 -10.09
C GLN A 258 0.44 -6.31 -8.62
N LEU A 259 -0.68 -5.64 -8.34
CA LEU A 259 -1.24 -5.55 -6.99
C LEU A 259 -1.64 -6.92 -6.44
N ARG A 260 -2.34 -7.76 -7.22
CA ARG A 260 -2.66 -9.15 -6.85
C ARG A 260 -1.39 -9.94 -6.48
N ILE A 261 -0.38 -9.90 -7.35
CA ILE A 261 0.88 -10.65 -7.14
C ILE A 261 1.61 -10.17 -5.87
N ARG A 262 1.64 -8.85 -5.59
CA ARG A 262 2.17 -8.33 -4.32
C ARG A 262 1.41 -8.85 -3.11
N VAL A 263 0.08 -8.85 -3.14
CA VAL A 263 -0.75 -9.31 -2.01
C VAL A 263 -0.52 -10.80 -1.72
N ILE A 264 -0.43 -11.63 -2.76
CA ILE A 264 -0.14 -13.06 -2.62
C ILE A 264 1.27 -13.26 -2.01
N ALA A 265 2.25 -12.46 -2.44
CA ALA A 265 3.60 -12.48 -1.88
C ALA A 265 3.62 -12.07 -0.39
N GLU A 266 2.96 -10.97 -0.01
CA GLU A 266 2.83 -10.52 1.38
C GLU A 266 2.17 -11.59 2.28
N GLU A 267 1.19 -12.33 1.77
CA GLU A 267 0.54 -13.43 2.50
C GLU A 267 1.35 -14.73 2.56
N GLY A 268 2.31 -14.91 1.64
CA GLY A 268 3.41 -15.87 1.78
C GLY A 268 4.46 -15.46 2.81
N GLY A 269 4.47 -14.19 3.25
CA GLY A 269 5.48 -13.61 4.12
C GLY A 269 6.62 -12.89 3.38
N GLU A 270 6.50 -12.72 2.06
CA GLU A 270 7.50 -12.06 1.22
C GLU A 270 7.24 -10.54 1.19
N PHE A 271 8.11 -9.76 1.84
CA PHE A 271 8.02 -8.29 1.91
C PHE A 271 9.17 -7.53 1.23
N SER A 272 10.15 -8.23 0.63
CA SER A 272 11.17 -7.59 -0.21
C SER A 272 10.55 -6.99 -1.47
N GLY A 273 9.43 -7.54 -1.96
CA GLY A 273 8.76 -7.07 -3.16
C GLY A 273 9.58 -7.31 -4.42
N LYS A 274 10.43 -8.35 -4.43
CA LYS A 274 11.07 -8.87 -5.65
C LYS A 274 10.03 -9.22 -6.73
N CYS A 275 8.82 -9.59 -6.30
CA CYS A 275 7.67 -9.80 -7.16
C CYS A 275 7.25 -8.59 -8.05
N ASP A 276 7.59 -7.34 -7.69
CA ASP A 276 7.43 -6.17 -8.58
C ASP A 276 8.43 -6.20 -9.76
N ILE A 277 9.58 -6.87 -9.62
CA ILE A 277 10.67 -6.89 -10.60
C ILE A 277 10.90 -8.26 -11.28
N ASP A 278 10.31 -9.34 -10.78
CA ASP A 278 10.07 -10.59 -11.53
C ASP A 278 9.45 -10.29 -12.92
N ASN A 279 8.61 -9.24 -12.97
CA ASN A 279 7.96 -8.83 -14.19
C ASN A 279 8.95 -8.19 -15.19
N LYS A 280 9.25 -8.93 -16.26
CA LYS A 280 10.11 -8.52 -17.38
C LYS A 280 9.80 -7.13 -17.96
N ARG A 281 8.53 -6.68 -17.96
CA ARG A 281 8.10 -5.34 -18.45
C ARG A 281 8.55 -4.20 -17.53
N ILE A 282 8.72 -4.49 -16.23
CA ILE A 282 9.25 -3.58 -15.21
C ILE A 282 10.77 -3.68 -15.14
N PHE A 283 11.34 -4.89 -15.05
CA PHE A 283 12.79 -5.12 -14.97
C PHE A 283 13.57 -4.38 -16.07
N GLN A 284 13.13 -4.53 -17.32
CA GLN A 284 13.74 -3.86 -18.48
C GLN A 284 13.64 -2.32 -18.43
N ARG A 285 12.59 -1.77 -17.80
CA ARG A 285 12.41 -0.31 -17.61
C ARG A 285 13.28 0.24 -16.48
N LEU A 286 13.48 -0.53 -15.40
CA LEU A 286 14.35 -0.15 -14.26
C LEU A 286 15.84 -0.17 -14.60
N ARG A 287 16.23 -0.82 -15.71
CA ARG A 287 17.61 -1.03 -16.17
C ARG A 287 18.51 -1.64 -15.09
N MET A 288 17.98 -2.65 -14.38
CA MET A 288 18.72 -3.36 -13.34
C MET A 288 19.57 -4.48 -13.94
N THR A 289 20.70 -4.76 -13.29
CA THR A 289 21.66 -5.80 -13.68
C THR A 289 21.41 -7.13 -12.97
N GLN A 290 20.86 -7.11 -11.75
CA GLN A 290 20.58 -8.28 -10.92
C GLN A 290 19.26 -8.07 -10.16
N SER A 291 18.50 -9.13 -9.92
CA SER A 291 17.25 -9.09 -9.16
C SER A 291 17.48 -9.17 -7.64
N ASP A 292 18.51 -9.91 -7.22
CA ASP A 292 18.64 -10.33 -5.82
C ASP A 292 18.93 -9.22 -4.82
N ALA A 293 19.46 -8.10 -5.29
CA ALA A 293 19.75 -6.90 -4.53
C ALA A 293 18.50 -6.04 -4.22
N TRP A 294 17.30 -6.44 -4.66
CA TRP A 294 16.07 -5.65 -4.44
C TRP A 294 15.38 -5.98 -3.12
N ALA A 295 15.00 -4.94 -2.36
CA ALA A 295 14.20 -5.08 -1.15
C ALA A 295 13.38 -3.82 -0.81
N ASN A 296 12.15 -4.02 -0.33
CA ASN A 296 11.22 -3.00 0.17
C ASN A 296 11.05 -3.03 1.71
N ASN A 297 11.53 -4.09 2.39
CA ASN A 297 11.44 -4.30 3.83
C ASN A 297 12.77 -4.06 4.58
N LEU A 298 13.78 -3.48 3.93
CA LEU A 298 15.17 -3.57 4.40
C LEU A 298 15.72 -2.21 4.87
N SER A 299 16.10 -2.15 6.15
CA SER A 299 16.82 -1.02 6.77
C SER A 299 17.77 -1.60 7.80
N VAL A 300 18.98 -1.98 7.38
CA VAL A 300 19.94 -2.74 8.21
C VAL A 300 21.31 -2.08 8.17
N TRP A 301 22.10 -2.25 9.23
CA TRP A 301 23.50 -1.87 9.25
C TRP A 301 24.32 -2.66 8.20
N GLY A 302 25.46 -2.09 7.79
CA GLY A 302 26.44 -2.82 6.98
C GLY A 302 26.92 -4.11 7.65
N GLN A 303 27.56 -4.99 6.86
CA GLN A 303 28.16 -6.23 7.40
C GLN A 303 29.28 -5.95 8.42
N ASP A 304 29.91 -4.78 8.31
CA ASP A 304 30.84 -4.30 9.34
C ASP A 304 30.09 -3.82 10.59
N GLN A 305 30.24 -4.57 11.67
CA GLN A 305 29.69 -4.20 12.98
C GLN A 305 30.41 -3.01 13.63
N LEU A 306 31.58 -2.58 13.14
CA LEU A 306 32.31 -1.45 13.71
C LEU A 306 31.50 -0.16 13.61
N GLU A 307 30.86 0.12 12.48
CA GLU A 307 30.00 1.30 12.31
C GLU A 307 28.80 1.29 13.27
N TYR A 308 28.17 0.13 13.50
CA TYR A 308 27.07 -0.01 14.47
C TYR A 308 27.55 0.20 15.92
N LYS A 309 28.71 -0.36 16.28
CA LYS A 309 29.34 -0.18 17.60
C LYS A 309 29.74 1.29 17.82
N ASN A 310 30.31 1.94 16.80
CA ASN A 310 30.68 3.35 16.83
C ASN A 310 29.44 4.25 16.92
N PHE A 311 28.34 3.92 16.22
CA PHE A 311 27.07 4.63 16.37
C PHE A 311 26.55 4.55 17.81
N LEU A 312 26.44 3.34 18.38
CA LEU A 312 25.97 3.12 19.75
C LEU A 312 26.87 3.79 20.82
N ALA A 313 28.18 3.77 20.63
CA ALA A 313 29.13 4.38 21.57
C ALA A 313 29.02 5.91 21.63
N ASN A 314 28.60 6.55 20.53
CA ASN A 314 28.52 8.01 20.43
C ASN A 314 27.09 8.57 20.58
N HIS A 315 26.04 7.76 20.40
CA HIS A 315 24.65 8.23 20.36
C HIS A 315 23.68 7.39 21.20
N SER A 316 23.16 7.97 22.27
CA SER A 316 22.06 7.40 23.06
C SER A 316 20.70 7.97 22.61
N MET A 317 20.12 7.34 21.59
CA MET A 317 18.81 7.71 21.01
C MET A 317 17.70 6.76 21.50
N MET A 318 16.59 7.30 22.00
CA MET A 318 15.38 6.54 22.33
C MET A 318 14.72 5.98 21.07
N ALA A 319 14.30 4.72 21.08
CA ALA A 319 13.49 4.16 20.00
C ALA A 319 12.06 4.71 20.03
N THR A 320 11.56 5.19 18.88
CA THR A 320 10.17 5.64 18.69
C THR A 320 9.23 4.49 18.30
N SER A 321 9.78 3.37 17.83
CA SER A 321 9.04 2.20 17.36
C SER A 321 9.58 0.88 17.92
N GLY A 322 8.68 -0.04 18.25
CA GLY A 322 9.00 -1.40 18.67
C GLY A 322 8.44 -2.46 17.72
N LYS A 323 8.44 -2.18 16.42
CA LYS A 323 7.77 -2.98 15.37
C LYS A 323 8.69 -3.16 14.17
N SER A 324 8.82 -4.40 13.71
CA SER A 324 9.61 -4.74 12.51
C SER A 324 9.09 -4.06 11.24
N ASN A 325 9.95 -3.99 10.24
CA ASN A 325 9.62 -3.46 8.92
C ASN A 325 8.42 -4.19 8.29
N GLU A 326 8.41 -5.52 8.38
CA GLU A 326 7.34 -6.38 7.87
C GLU A 326 6.03 -6.16 8.63
N HIS A 327 6.10 -5.94 9.94
CA HIS A 327 4.92 -5.63 10.74
C HIS A 327 4.28 -4.29 10.33
N ILE A 328 5.06 -3.25 10.04
CA ILE A 328 4.48 -1.98 9.58
C ILE A 328 4.04 -2.01 8.11
N LEU A 329 4.67 -2.82 7.26
CA LEU A 329 4.20 -3.05 5.88
C LEU A 329 2.85 -3.79 5.88
N ARG A 330 2.68 -4.81 6.74
CA ARG A 330 1.42 -5.56 6.86
C ARG A 330 0.32 -4.77 7.59
N HIS A 331 0.64 -4.06 8.67
CA HIS A 331 -0.37 -3.46 9.59
C HIS A 331 -0.38 -1.94 9.69
N GLY A 332 0.55 -1.23 9.04
CA GLY A 332 0.69 0.23 9.11
C GLY A 332 1.43 0.74 10.35
N ILE A 333 1.83 2.02 10.29
CA ILE A 333 2.42 2.73 11.42
C ILE A 333 1.45 2.68 12.62
N LYS A 334 1.97 2.34 13.81
CA LYS A 334 1.18 2.18 15.05
C LYS A 334 0.00 1.19 14.93
N GLY A 335 0.00 0.30 13.93
CA GLY A 335 -1.07 -0.67 13.68
C GLY A 335 -2.33 -0.08 13.02
N LYS A 336 -2.27 1.16 12.50
CA LYS A 336 -3.39 1.78 11.78
C LYS A 336 -3.49 1.23 10.36
N LEU A 337 -4.21 0.11 10.21
CA LEU A 337 -4.39 -0.56 8.91
C LEU A 337 -5.10 0.34 7.87
N ALA A 338 -6.05 1.18 8.29
CA ALA A 338 -6.80 2.06 7.39
C ALA A 338 -5.90 3.10 6.68
N SER A 339 -4.87 3.59 7.37
CA SER A 339 -3.87 4.53 6.84
C SER A 339 -2.60 3.82 6.32
N ASN A 340 -2.68 2.53 6.02
CA ASN A 340 -1.62 1.77 5.37
C ASN A 340 -1.93 1.63 3.87
N ARG A 341 -1.23 2.39 3.04
CA ARG A 341 -1.37 2.35 1.57
C ARG A 341 -0.21 1.65 0.86
N SER A 342 0.80 1.17 1.60
CA SER A 342 2.06 0.64 1.06
C SER A 342 1.90 -0.43 -0.04
N VAL A 343 1.03 -1.43 0.17
CA VAL A 343 0.72 -2.50 -0.81
C VAL A 343 0.18 -1.95 -2.14
N PHE A 344 -0.55 -0.82 -2.09
CA PHE A 344 -1.15 -0.17 -3.25
C PHE A 344 -0.16 0.67 -4.06
N VAL A 345 1.03 0.99 -3.52
CA VAL A 345 2.07 1.70 -4.27
C VAL A 345 2.77 0.73 -5.22
N GLY A 346 2.72 1.03 -6.52
CA GLY A 346 3.25 0.18 -7.59
C GLY A 346 4.22 0.92 -8.51
N ILE A 347 4.97 0.13 -9.28
CA ILE A 347 5.76 0.63 -10.41
C ILE A 347 4.85 0.59 -11.64
N ILE A 348 4.43 1.76 -12.13
CA ILE A 348 3.48 1.89 -13.24
C ILE A 348 4.27 2.12 -14.55
N PRO A 349 4.35 1.14 -15.46
CA PRO A 349 5.02 1.32 -16.74
C PRO A 349 4.15 2.12 -17.72
N TYR A 350 4.70 3.20 -18.28
CA TYR A 350 4.04 4.00 -19.32
C TYR A 350 4.98 4.24 -20.51
N GLU A 351 4.47 4.89 -21.55
CA GLU A 351 5.25 5.33 -22.71
C GLU A 351 5.08 6.85 -22.88
N GLY A 352 6.20 7.56 -22.94
CA GLY A 352 6.22 9.01 -22.85
C GLY A 352 7.56 9.58 -23.33
N GLU A 353 7.59 10.90 -23.47
CA GLU A 353 8.76 11.61 -23.98
C GLU A 353 9.91 11.58 -22.98
N SER A 354 11.12 11.26 -23.44
CA SER A 354 12.29 11.24 -22.57
C SER A 354 12.86 12.64 -22.39
N GLU A 355 12.85 13.11 -21.14
CA GLU A 355 13.52 14.34 -20.70
C GLU A 355 15.03 14.36 -21.06
N ASN A 356 15.66 13.18 -21.25
CA ASN A 356 17.10 13.01 -21.42
C ASN A 356 17.52 12.47 -22.81
N ARG A 357 16.59 12.28 -23.76
CA ARG A 357 16.90 11.86 -25.13
C ARG A 357 16.09 12.66 -26.13
N VAL A 358 16.78 13.38 -27.00
CA VAL A 358 16.22 14.12 -28.13
C VAL A 358 16.69 13.44 -29.43
N ILE A 359 15.79 13.22 -30.38
CA ILE A 359 16.08 12.70 -31.72
C ILE A 359 15.44 13.66 -32.73
N GLY A 360 16.24 14.22 -33.65
CA GLY A 360 15.74 15.17 -34.65
C GLY A 360 15.08 16.42 -34.06
N GLY A 361 15.57 16.91 -32.93
CA GLY A 361 15.01 18.07 -32.23
C GLY A 361 13.73 17.81 -31.42
N LYS A 362 13.18 16.59 -31.43
CA LYS A 362 12.01 16.21 -30.62
C LYS A 362 12.39 15.24 -29.49
N PRO A 363 11.77 15.32 -28.31
CA PRO A 363 11.95 14.31 -27.26
C PRO A 363 11.61 12.90 -27.77
N ALA A 364 12.47 11.93 -27.47
CA ALA A 364 12.32 10.56 -27.94
C ALA A 364 11.28 9.82 -27.10
N SER A 365 10.20 9.35 -27.73
CA SER A 365 9.24 8.43 -27.09
C SER A 365 9.99 7.21 -26.52
N THR A 366 9.84 6.99 -25.22
CA THR A 366 10.66 6.08 -24.43
C THR A 366 9.78 5.32 -23.43
N LYS A 367 10.18 4.08 -23.14
CA LYS A 367 9.54 3.23 -22.13
C LYS A 367 9.97 3.70 -20.74
N LEU A 368 9.06 4.40 -20.06
CA LEU A 368 9.26 5.04 -18.76
C LEU A 368 8.43 4.34 -17.67
N TYR A 369 8.61 4.75 -16.42
CA TYR A 369 7.80 4.29 -15.29
C TYR A 369 7.57 5.45 -14.30
N SER A 370 6.48 5.35 -13.53
CA SER A 370 6.26 6.16 -12.32
C SER A 370 6.14 5.24 -11.10
N ILE A 371 6.39 5.80 -9.92
CA ILE A 371 6.00 5.19 -8.65
C ILE A 371 4.72 5.91 -8.24
N SER A 372 3.60 5.19 -8.15
CA SER A 372 2.27 5.78 -7.96
C SER A 372 1.38 4.86 -7.11
N PRO A 373 0.39 5.39 -6.37
CA PRO A 373 -0.61 4.58 -5.69
C PRO A 373 -1.72 4.14 -6.67
N LEU A 374 -2.41 3.04 -6.35
CA LEU A 374 -3.60 2.55 -7.07
C LEU A 374 -4.92 2.90 -6.37
N VAL A 375 -4.85 3.67 -5.29
CA VAL A 375 -5.97 4.15 -4.47
C VAL A 375 -5.75 5.62 -4.15
N SER A 376 -6.80 6.37 -3.82
CA SER A 376 -6.64 7.65 -3.15
C SER A 376 -5.87 7.48 -1.83
N VAL A 377 -5.02 8.45 -1.53
CA VAL A 377 -4.15 8.50 -0.35
C VAL A 377 -4.40 9.82 0.36
N ASP A 378 -4.60 9.76 1.68
CA ASP A 378 -4.87 10.91 2.54
C ASP A 378 -3.56 11.49 3.14
N ALA A 379 -3.59 12.76 3.56
CA ALA A 379 -2.45 13.35 4.24
C ALA A 379 -2.13 12.61 5.56
N GLY A 380 -0.89 12.16 5.73
CA GLY A 380 -0.44 11.33 6.84
C GLY A 380 -0.51 9.81 6.60
N ASP A 381 -0.99 9.35 5.44
CA ASP A 381 -0.97 7.93 5.09
C ASP A 381 0.45 7.38 4.86
N PHE A 382 0.65 6.13 5.26
CA PHE A 382 1.90 5.41 5.10
C PHE A 382 2.00 4.71 3.74
N LEU A 383 3.06 5.03 2.99
CA LEU A 383 3.29 4.57 1.62
C LEU A 383 4.36 3.47 1.50
N GLY A 384 4.98 3.06 2.60
CA GLY A 384 6.01 2.03 2.65
C GLY A 384 7.37 2.55 3.13
N ILE A 385 8.38 1.70 3.05
CA ILE A 385 9.73 1.97 3.58
C ILE A 385 10.67 2.32 2.42
N PHE A 386 11.40 3.42 2.57
CA PHE A 386 12.50 3.77 1.67
C PHE A 386 13.72 2.96 2.13
N SER A 387 14.09 1.93 1.35
CA SER A 387 15.01 0.88 1.79
C SER A 387 16.48 1.23 1.56
N GLY A 388 17.40 0.55 2.27
CA GLY A 388 18.84 0.72 2.10
C GLY A 388 19.68 0.19 3.27
N LYS A 389 20.99 0.34 3.17
CA LYS A 389 21.96 0.05 4.23
C LYS A 389 22.21 1.29 5.09
N LEU A 390 22.19 1.15 6.40
CA LEU A 390 22.65 2.18 7.33
C LEU A 390 24.18 2.22 7.32
N ARG A 391 24.73 3.43 7.21
CA ARG A 391 26.16 3.73 7.26
C ARG A 391 26.40 4.79 8.35
N PHE A 392 27.48 4.67 9.12
CA PHE A 392 27.91 5.67 10.10
C PHE A 392 29.31 6.18 9.75
N VAL A 393 29.36 7.18 8.86
CA VAL A 393 30.56 7.68 8.18
C VAL A 393 30.47 9.18 7.93
N ASN A 394 31.57 9.91 8.13
CA ASN A 394 31.60 11.37 7.96
C ASN A 394 31.39 11.82 6.51
N GLN A 395 31.86 11.02 5.54
CA GLN A 395 31.70 11.30 4.11
C GLN A 395 30.37 10.73 3.59
N ARG A 396 29.67 11.50 2.75
CA ARG A 396 28.38 11.12 2.18
C ARG A 396 28.52 9.96 1.17
N PRO A 397 27.79 8.83 1.34
CA PRO A 397 27.78 7.75 0.35
C PRO A 397 27.10 8.15 -0.97
N PRO A 398 27.42 7.48 -2.11
CA PRO A 398 27.07 7.95 -3.46
C PRO A 398 25.57 8.13 -3.72
N ARG A 399 24.72 7.30 -3.11
CA ARG A 399 23.25 7.45 -3.13
C ARG A 399 22.71 7.31 -1.72
N ALA A 400 22.81 8.39 -0.94
CA ALA A 400 22.35 8.41 0.43
C ALA A 400 21.45 9.59 0.81
N VAL A 401 20.55 9.31 1.77
CA VAL A 401 19.75 10.29 2.53
C VAL A 401 20.45 10.59 3.86
N LYS A 402 20.54 11.87 4.26
CA LYS A 402 21.16 12.32 5.53
C LYS A 402 20.28 11.89 6.71
N GLY A 403 20.91 11.35 7.75
CA GLY A 403 20.26 10.90 8.98
C GLY A 403 19.97 12.02 9.98
N PRO A 404 19.22 11.72 11.06
CA PRO A 404 18.94 12.66 12.14
C PRO A 404 20.15 13.01 13.02
N VAL A 405 21.27 12.30 12.89
CA VAL A 405 22.54 12.63 13.56
C VAL A 405 23.68 12.79 12.55
N PRO A 406 24.72 13.60 12.85
CA PRO A 406 25.91 13.71 12.02
C PRO A 406 26.53 12.34 11.71
N GLY A 407 26.96 12.14 10.47
CA GLY A 407 27.57 10.90 9.99
C GLY A 407 26.62 9.71 9.77
N LEU A 408 25.35 9.76 10.21
CA LEU A 408 24.38 8.71 9.90
C LEU A 408 23.80 8.92 8.48
N TRP A 409 23.78 7.86 7.69
CA TRP A 409 23.24 7.85 6.33
C TRP A 409 22.45 6.56 6.06
N LEU A 410 21.41 6.65 5.21
CA LEU A 410 20.83 5.47 4.55
C LEU A 410 21.30 5.44 3.09
N ASP A 411 22.19 4.51 2.76
CA ASP A 411 22.74 4.28 1.43
C ASP A 411 21.91 3.22 0.66
N TYR A 412 21.40 3.61 -0.50
CA TYR A 412 20.60 2.77 -1.40
C TYR A 412 21.31 2.51 -2.74
N SER A 413 22.64 2.66 -2.79
CA SER A 413 23.47 2.34 -3.95
C SER A 413 23.44 0.85 -4.29
N GLU A 414 23.58 -0.01 -3.27
CA GLU A 414 23.67 -1.46 -3.43
C GLU A 414 22.32 -2.18 -3.35
N ILE A 415 21.48 -1.82 -2.37
CA ILE A 415 20.17 -2.47 -2.13
C ILE A 415 19.04 -1.44 -2.38
N PRO A 416 18.62 -1.26 -3.66
CA PRO A 416 17.49 -0.40 -3.99
C PRO A 416 16.15 -1.12 -3.78
N GLY A 417 15.14 -0.39 -3.30
CA GLY A 417 13.74 -0.79 -3.33
C GLY A 417 12.91 0.08 -4.29
N LYS A 418 11.59 -0.18 -4.28
CA LYS A 418 10.57 0.52 -5.09
C LYS A 418 10.55 2.02 -4.85
N LEU A 419 10.58 2.45 -3.58
CA LEU A 419 10.46 3.87 -3.22
C LEU A 419 11.75 4.65 -3.47
N ASN A 420 12.89 3.97 -3.59
CA ASN A 420 14.16 4.55 -4.04
C ASN A 420 14.15 4.95 -5.53
N ARG A 421 13.05 4.66 -6.25
CA ARG A 421 12.82 5.00 -7.67
C ARG A 421 11.77 6.11 -7.86
N MET A 422 11.33 6.77 -6.79
CA MET A 422 10.47 7.97 -6.88
C MET A 422 11.19 9.12 -7.62
N LYS A 423 10.42 10.02 -8.25
CA LYS A 423 10.99 11.19 -8.95
C LYS A 423 11.34 12.26 -7.92
N VAL A 424 12.62 12.64 -7.83
CA VAL A 424 13.03 13.78 -6.99
C VAL A 424 12.47 15.07 -7.59
N ALA A 425 11.87 15.92 -6.76
CA ALA A 425 11.32 17.21 -7.18
C ALA A 425 12.38 18.11 -7.84
N ARG A 426 12.00 18.71 -8.98
CA ARG A 426 12.70 19.87 -9.57
C ARG A 426 12.46 21.14 -8.71
N PRO A 427 13.29 22.19 -8.83
CA PRO A 427 12.99 23.48 -8.23
C PRO A 427 11.59 23.97 -8.62
N GLY A 428 10.78 24.39 -7.64
CA GLY A 428 9.39 24.79 -7.83
C GLY A 428 8.37 23.66 -8.06
N GLU A 429 8.78 22.40 -8.15
CA GLU A 429 7.86 21.27 -8.37
C GLU A 429 7.13 20.87 -7.07
N LYS A 430 5.79 20.75 -7.14
CA LYS A 430 4.92 20.52 -5.97
C LYS A 430 5.03 19.08 -5.44
N THR A 431 5.93 18.85 -4.49
CA THR A 431 6.09 17.61 -3.72
C THR A 431 4.79 17.11 -3.09
N ASN A 432 4.59 15.79 -2.98
CA ASN A 432 3.41 15.16 -2.32
C ASN A 432 3.75 14.12 -1.24
N VAL A 433 5.03 13.79 -1.03
CA VAL A 433 5.48 12.87 0.03
C VAL A 433 6.69 13.42 0.78
N CYS A 434 6.88 12.99 2.03
CA CYS A 434 8.08 13.22 2.82
C CYS A 434 8.80 11.89 3.14
N LEU A 435 10.06 12.01 3.57
CA LEU A 435 10.90 10.92 4.04
C LEU A 435 11.13 11.13 5.55
N ALA A 436 10.43 10.38 6.39
CA ALA A 436 10.47 10.53 7.84
C ALA A 436 11.34 9.44 8.49
N TRP A 437 12.33 9.83 9.28
CA TRP A 437 13.20 8.90 10.00
C TRP A 437 12.51 8.37 11.27
N GLU A 438 12.53 7.04 11.47
CA GLU A 438 11.99 6.38 12.66
C GLU A 438 13.07 5.50 13.31
N GLY A 439 13.27 5.66 14.62
CA GLY A 439 14.20 4.86 15.41
C GLY A 439 13.51 3.61 15.95
N VAL A 440 14.07 2.44 15.69
CA VAL A 440 13.44 1.14 15.95
C VAL A 440 14.26 0.33 16.96
N ASN A 441 13.56 -0.36 17.87
CA ASN A 441 14.14 -1.39 18.74
C ASN A 441 13.12 -2.52 18.90
N GLU A 442 13.42 -3.69 18.35
CA GLU A 442 12.52 -4.86 18.36
C GLU A 442 12.67 -5.75 19.60
N ALA A 443 13.57 -5.41 20.52
CA ALA A 443 13.86 -6.22 21.69
C ALA A 443 12.66 -6.30 22.66
N LYS A 444 12.43 -7.51 23.19
CA LYS A 444 11.42 -7.76 24.22
C LYS A 444 12.00 -7.41 25.60
N GLY A 445 11.81 -6.17 26.03
CA GLY A 445 12.19 -5.71 27.36
C GLY A 445 12.57 -4.24 27.34
N GLU A 446 13.87 -3.97 27.36
CA GLU A 446 14.43 -2.62 27.35
C GLU A 446 14.23 -1.92 25.99
N LYS A 447 13.64 -0.73 26.04
CA LYS A 447 13.30 0.13 24.88
C LYS A 447 14.02 1.49 24.93
N SER A 448 15.06 1.60 25.76
CA SER A 448 15.80 2.83 26.02
C SER A 448 16.71 3.27 24.86
N PHE A 449 17.26 2.30 24.12
CA PHE A 449 18.17 2.56 22.99
C PHE A 449 17.54 2.20 21.64
N CYS A 450 18.04 2.83 20.58
CA CYS A 450 17.69 2.57 19.19
C CYS A 450 18.61 1.49 18.59
N GLN A 451 18.03 0.39 18.12
CA GLN A 451 18.75 -0.74 17.51
C GLN A 451 19.11 -0.44 16.04
N TYR A 452 18.17 0.13 15.29
CA TYR A 452 18.38 0.56 13.91
C TYR A 452 17.42 1.69 13.54
N TRP A 453 17.75 2.43 12.49
CA TRP A 453 16.90 3.47 11.92
C TRP A 453 16.28 3.02 10.61
N ARG A 454 15.09 3.53 10.28
CA ARG A 454 14.46 3.37 8.97
C ARG A 454 13.87 4.68 8.46
N ILE A 455 13.61 4.74 7.16
CA ILE A 455 12.91 5.86 6.53
C ILE A 455 11.52 5.40 6.10
N LEU A 456 10.50 6.03 6.66
CA LEU A 456 9.10 5.88 6.27
C LEU A 456 8.79 6.89 5.15
N VAL A 457 8.04 6.46 4.14
CA VAL A 457 7.45 7.38 3.15
C VAL A 457 6.01 7.68 3.57
N VAL A 458 5.70 8.96 3.73
CA VAL A 458 4.39 9.43 4.22
C VAL A 458 3.86 10.50 3.27
N ALA A 459 2.56 10.49 3.00
CA ALA A 459 1.89 11.49 2.16
C ALA A 459 1.74 12.83 2.89
N THR A 460 2.09 13.95 2.23
CA THR A 460 1.99 15.30 2.81
C THR A 460 0.72 16.06 2.41
N ARG A 461 -0.03 15.53 1.43
CA ARG A 461 -1.35 15.99 0.97
C ARG A 461 -2.13 14.81 0.38
N GLU A 462 -3.36 15.07 -0.09
CA GLU A 462 -4.09 14.12 -0.94
C GLU A 462 -3.28 13.76 -2.20
N ILE A 463 -3.31 12.48 -2.58
CA ILE A 463 -2.71 11.93 -3.80
C ILE A 463 -3.75 11.03 -4.47
N LEU A 464 -4.02 11.23 -5.76
CA LEU A 464 -4.99 10.45 -6.53
C LEU A 464 -4.36 9.14 -7.06
N PRO A 465 -5.17 8.12 -7.43
CA PRO A 465 -4.68 6.96 -8.16
C PRO A 465 -3.89 7.40 -9.40
N PHE A 466 -2.75 6.76 -9.64
CA PHE A 466 -1.76 7.05 -10.70
C PHE A 466 -0.93 8.34 -10.57
N ASP A 467 -1.23 9.27 -9.65
CA ASP A 467 -0.33 10.41 -9.38
C ASP A 467 1.08 9.92 -9.02
N GLN A 468 2.10 10.54 -9.60
CA GLN A 468 3.48 10.18 -9.30
C GLN A 468 3.88 10.65 -7.89
N LEU A 469 4.52 9.76 -7.12
CA LEU A 469 5.13 10.11 -5.84
C LEU A 469 6.43 10.91 -6.08
N ILE A 470 6.47 12.12 -5.50
CA ILE A 470 7.49 13.14 -5.67
C ILE A 470 7.91 13.64 -4.26
N PRO A 471 8.99 13.09 -3.67
CA PRO A 471 9.60 13.65 -2.45
C PRO A 471 10.26 15.02 -2.70
N ARG A 472 10.32 15.84 -1.65
CA ARG A 472 11.22 17.02 -1.61
C ARG A 472 12.66 16.54 -1.85
N ARG A 473 13.46 17.35 -2.56
CA ARG A 473 14.92 17.16 -2.64
C ARG A 473 15.45 17.07 -1.20
N SER A 474 16.39 16.14 -0.94
CA SER A 474 16.77 15.68 0.41
C SER A 474 16.88 16.83 1.42
N PRO A 475 16.27 16.73 2.61
CA PRO A 475 16.22 17.85 3.54
C PRO A 475 17.62 18.28 3.99
N GLU A 476 17.90 19.56 3.82
CA GLU A 476 18.89 20.31 4.60
C GLU A 476 18.38 20.48 6.06
N ALA A 477 19.26 20.83 6.99
CA ALA A 477 19.05 20.60 8.42
C ALA A 477 17.83 21.30 9.04
N GLY A 478 17.33 22.39 8.44
CA GLY A 478 16.19 23.17 8.93
C GLY A 478 14.88 22.38 9.02
N SER A 479 14.62 21.41 8.13
CA SER A 479 13.30 20.78 8.03
C SER A 479 12.91 19.99 9.28
N SER A 480 13.90 19.51 10.04
CA SER A 480 13.68 18.86 11.35
C SER A 480 13.21 19.85 12.41
N ILE A 481 13.73 21.09 12.38
CA ILE A 481 13.36 22.18 13.29
C ILE A 481 11.92 22.61 13.03
N ILE A 482 11.53 22.75 11.75
CA ILE A 482 10.15 23.10 11.38
C ILE A 482 9.16 22.00 11.78
N GLU A 483 9.50 20.71 11.59
CA GLU A 483 8.64 19.60 11.99
C GLU A 483 8.53 19.45 13.52
N ALA A 484 9.63 19.66 14.26
CA ALA A 484 9.63 19.70 15.72
C ALA A 484 8.82 20.89 16.27
N ALA A 485 9.06 22.10 15.75
CA ALA A 485 8.34 23.31 16.16
C ALA A 485 6.84 23.22 15.83
N LYS A 486 6.47 22.67 14.66
CA LYS A 486 5.07 22.40 14.31
C LYS A 486 4.44 21.38 15.25
N THR A 487 5.16 20.30 15.60
CA THR A 487 4.67 19.30 16.58
C THR A 487 4.37 19.94 17.94
N VAL A 488 5.17 20.92 18.37
CA VAL A 488 4.91 21.70 19.60
C VAL A 488 3.74 22.67 19.43
N TYR A 489 3.62 23.36 18.30
CA TYR A 489 2.49 24.23 17.98
C TYR A 489 1.16 23.46 17.98
N ASP A 490 1.08 22.32 17.28
CA ASP A 490 -0.11 21.48 17.20
C ASP A 490 -0.50 20.97 18.62
N ALA A 491 0.49 20.56 19.43
CA ALA A 491 0.27 20.12 20.81
C ALA A 491 -0.16 21.24 21.78
N ALA A 492 0.22 22.50 21.51
CA ALA A 492 -0.19 23.66 22.29
C ALA A 492 -1.56 24.23 21.83
N GLY A 493 -1.94 24.05 20.56
CA GLY A 493 -3.23 24.49 20.02
C GLY A 493 -4.44 23.69 20.54
N ASP A 494 -4.27 22.39 20.79
CA ASP A 494 -5.32 21.52 21.33
C ASP A 494 -5.60 21.70 22.84
N ALA A 495 -4.91 22.63 23.51
CA ALA A 495 -4.88 22.79 24.97
C ALA A 495 -6.13 23.47 25.59
N LYS A 496 -7.32 22.93 25.36
CA LYS A 496 -8.56 23.40 26.03
C LYS A 496 -8.48 23.18 27.55
N GLY A 497 -8.82 24.22 28.32
CA GLY A 497 -8.89 24.18 29.79
C GLY A 497 -7.55 24.37 30.53
N GLN A 498 -6.54 24.97 29.89
CA GLN A 498 -5.18 25.09 30.42
C GLN A 498 -4.75 26.57 30.60
N PRO A 499 -3.63 26.86 31.31
CA PRO A 499 -3.22 28.23 31.63
C PRO A 499 -2.95 29.11 30.40
N GLU A 500 -3.26 30.40 30.52
CA GLU A 500 -3.23 31.39 29.43
C GLU A 500 -1.86 31.55 28.73
N VAL A 501 -0.77 31.18 29.42
CA VAL A 501 0.60 31.14 28.86
C VAL A 501 0.69 30.17 27.67
N PHE A 502 -0.08 29.07 27.65
CA PHE A 502 0.02 28.03 26.62
C PHE A 502 -0.46 28.54 25.24
N PRO A 503 -1.65 29.17 25.10
CA PRO A 503 -2.03 29.90 23.88
C PRO A 503 -1.05 30.99 23.45
N GLN A 504 -0.47 31.74 24.39
CA GLN A 504 0.52 32.78 24.07
C GLN A 504 1.82 32.21 23.50
N VAL A 505 2.25 31.03 23.96
CA VAL A 505 3.39 30.30 23.39
C VAL A 505 3.05 29.76 22.00
N ALA A 506 1.86 29.21 21.78
CA ALA A 506 1.42 28.77 20.45
C ALA A 506 1.44 29.93 19.42
N ALA A 507 0.91 31.09 19.79
CA ALA A 507 0.89 32.29 18.95
C ALA A 507 2.28 32.91 18.68
N ARG A 508 3.30 32.59 19.49
CA ARG A 508 4.70 32.98 19.26
C ARG A 508 5.45 31.93 18.44
N LEU A 509 5.13 30.64 18.62
CA LEU A 509 5.71 29.54 17.83
C LEU A 509 5.30 29.59 16.35
N SER A 510 4.09 30.02 16.02
CA SER A 510 3.67 30.22 14.62
C SER A 510 4.57 31.22 13.87
N LEU A 511 4.91 32.34 14.52
CA LEU A 511 5.85 33.34 13.98
C LEU A 511 7.26 32.76 13.79
N VAL A 512 7.77 31.99 14.76
CA VAL A 512 9.08 31.31 14.65
C VAL A 512 9.08 30.31 13.49
N ILE A 513 8.03 29.50 13.34
CA ILE A 513 7.85 28.54 12.23
C ILE A 513 7.85 29.26 10.88
N GLU A 514 7.24 30.43 10.78
CA GLU A 514 7.17 31.23 9.54
C GLU A 514 8.50 31.90 9.19
N ILE A 515 9.21 32.44 10.19
CA ILE A 515 10.56 33.00 10.02
C ILE A 515 11.56 31.91 9.59
N LEU A 516 11.52 30.73 10.21
CA LEU A 516 12.35 29.58 9.84
C LEU A 516 12.06 29.08 8.42
N ARG A 517 10.77 28.97 8.03
CA ARG A 517 10.37 28.61 6.66
C ARG A 517 10.92 29.61 5.64
N SER A 518 10.80 30.91 5.92
CA SER A 518 11.33 31.99 5.10
C SER A 518 12.86 32.20 5.25
N ALA A 519 13.53 31.40 6.09
CA ALA A 519 14.97 31.22 6.10
C ALA A 519 15.38 30.06 5.18
N GLU A 520 14.79 28.86 5.32
CA GLU A 520 15.02 27.71 4.41
C GLU A 520 14.89 28.11 2.93
N GLU A 521 13.77 28.74 2.57
CA GLU A 521 13.45 29.11 1.18
C GLU A 521 14.48 30.07 0.56
N ARG A 522 15.21 30.83 1.39
CA ARG A 522 16.25 31.78 0.94
C ARG A 522 17.67 31.24 1.11
N ALA A 523 17.91 30.34 2.07
CA ALA A 523 19.17 29.60 2.18
C ALA A 523 19.41 28.73 0.93
N SER A 524 18.35 28.15 0.35
CA SER A 524 18.43 27.38 -0.91
C SER A 524 18.80 28.19 -2.17
N ALA A 525 19.18 29.46 -2.01
CA ALA A 525 19.58 30.39 -3.08
C ALA A 525 20.89 31.15 -2.76
N LEU A 526 21.64 30.74 -1.73
CA LEU A 526 22.89 31.39 -1.28
C LEU A 526 24.09 30.44 -1.35
N ASP A 527 25.30 31.01 -1.29
CA ASP A 527 26.57 30.32 -1.52
C ASP A 527 27.14 29.64 -0.25
N GLU A 528 28.06 28.67 -0.42
CA GLU A 528 28.48 27.73 0.63
C GLU A 528 29.05 28.41 1.89
N THR A 529 29.69 29.57 1.78
CA THR A 529 30.28 30.29 2.92
C THR A 529 29.26 30.97 3.84
N VAL A 530 28.04 31.22 3.36
CA VAL A 530 26.94 31.77 4.18
C VAL A 530 26.15 30.65 4.86
N LEU A 531 26.18 29.44 4.30
CA LEU A 531 25.52 28.26 4.85
C LEU A 531 26.09 27.82 6.20
N ASP A 532 27.41 27.82 6.40
CA ASP A 532 28.04 27.41 7.67
C ASP A 532 27.61 28.30 8.86
N ALA A 533 27.55 29.62 8.66
CA ALA A 533 27.10 30.57 9.67
C ALA A 533 25.62 30.35 10.04
N ILE A 534 24.79 30.04 9.04
CA ILE A 534 23.37 29.74 9.24
C ILE A 534 23.18 28.35 9.90
N GLU A 535 23.93 27.30 9.52
CA GLU A 535 23.84 25.99 10.19
C GLU A 535 24.20 26.10 11.69
N HIS A 536 25.23 26.86 12.08
CA HIS A 536 25.57 27.06 13.50
C HIS A 536 24.41 27.66 14.31
N THR A 537 23.79 28.73 13.81
CA THR A 537 22.66 29.39 14.49
C THR A 537 21.38 28.53 14.45
N LEU A 538 21.17 27.74 13.40
CA LEU A 538 20.10 26.73 13.36
C LEU A 538 20.34 25.57 14.36
N GLU A 539 21.58 25.17 14.63
CA GLU A 539 21.90 24.12 15.59
C GLU A 539 21.59 24.57 17.03
N LEU A 540 21.91 25.82 17.37
CA LEU A 540 21.50 26.44 18.65
C LEU A 540 19.97 26.47 18.79
N CYS A 541 19.24 26.71 17.70
CA CYS A 541 17.78 26.67 17.64
C CYS A 541 17.16 25.26 17.75
N LYS A 542 17.92 24.15 17.71
CA LYS A 542 17.36 22.78 17.88
C LYS A 542 17.10 22.41 19.33
N ALA A 543 18.05 22.68 20.22
CA ALA A 543 18.01 22.18 21.60
C ALA A 543 16.85 22.74 22.42
N LYS A 544 16.46 24.00 22.16
CA LYS A 544 15.48 24.74 22.97
C LYS A 544 14.03 24.32 22.68
N PRO A 545 13.53 24.23 21.42
CA PRO A 545 12.20 23.71 21.10
C PRO A 545 12.02 22.24 21.49
N GLU A 546 13.08 21.41 21.39
CA GLU A 546 13.04 20.04 21.90
C GLU A 546 12.81 19.99 23.42
N ASN A 547 13.48 20.84 24.18
CA ASN A 547 13.30 20.90 25.64
C ASN A 547 11.90 21.44 26.00
N LEU A 548 11.38 22.39 25.22
CA LEU A 548 9.98 22.82 25.28
C LEU A 548 9.01 21.65 25.03
N ASN A 549 9.25 20.85 23.99
CA ASN A 549 8.47 19.63 23.67
C ASN A 549 8.53 18.60 24.80
N LYS A 550 9.72 18.38 25.39
CA LYS A 550 9.93 17.48 26.54
C LYS A 550 9.20 17.98 27.81
N ILE A 551 8.98 19.28 27.96
CA ILE A 551 8.13 19.86 29.03
C ILE A 551 6.65 19.64 28.67
N PHE A 552 6.21 20.03 27.48
CA PHE A 552 4.82 19.88 27.05
C PHE A 552 4.34 18.41 27.11
N GLN A 553 5.11 17.44 26.62
CA GLN A 553 4.74 16.01 26.71
C GLN A 553 4.72 15.45 28.14
N LYS A 554 5.39 16.09 29.12
CA LYS A 554 5.37 15.71 30.54
C LYS A 554 4.24 16.39 31.32
N VAL A 555 3.74 17.54 30.85
CA VAL A 555 2.67 18.30 31.50
C VAL A 555 1.30 18.00 30.87
N ILE A 556 1.23 17.97 29.53
CA ILE A 556 0.03 17.70 28.73
C ILE A 556 -0.21 16.19 28.61
N ARG A 557 -0.90 15.63 29.60
CA ARG A 557 -1.74 14.43 29.45
C ARG A 557 -3.09 14.68 30.12
N LYS A 558 -4.13 14.04 29.60
CA LYS A 558 -5.51 14.30 29.99
C LYS A 558 -5.84 13.79 31.41
N ASP A 559 -6.82 14.45 32.01
CA ASP A 559 -7.70 13.95 33.08
C ASP A 559 -7.15 13.89 34.53
N ASP A 560 -6.32 14.86 34.96
CA ASP A 560 -6.31 15.33 36.36
C ASP A 560 -5.77 16.78 36.54
N ASP A 561 -6.20 17.47 37.60
CA ASP A 561 -5.89 18.89 37.86
C ASP A 561 -4.44 19.16 38.33
N LYS A 562 -3.63 18.11 38.55
CA LYS A 562 -2.31 18.19 39.20
C LYS A 562 -1.18 18.62 38.26
N TRP A 563 -1.49 19.46 37.27
CA TRP A 563 -0.53 19.90 36.24
C TRP A 563 0.65 20.69 36.83
N PHE A 564 0.42 21.46 37.89
CA PHE A 564 1.44 22.32 38.51
C PHE A 564 2.55 21.51 39.21
N ASP A 565 2.18 20.42 39.90
CA ASP A 565 3.16 19.50 40.50
C ASP A 565 3.98 18.76 39.43
N ARG A 566 3.35 18.39 38.30
CA ARG A 566 4.05 17.85 37.14
C ARG A 566 5.04 18.86 36.55
N TYR A 567 4.63 20.12 36.39
CA TYR A 567 5.49 21.19 35.90
C TYR A 567 6.70 21.40 36.81
N LYS A 568 6.47 21.52 38.13
CA LYS A 568 7.51 21.67 39.14
C LYS A 568 8.50 20.50 39.13
N LYS A 569 8.02 19.26 38.95
CA LYS A 569 8.85 18.05 38.81
C LYS A 569 9.61 17.99 37.48
N ALA A 570 9.03 18.47 36.39
CA ALA A 570 9.71 18.58 35.10
C ALA A 570 10.89 19.55 35.18
N LEU A 571 10.68 20.74 35.76
CA LEU A 571 11.73 21.73 36.01
C LEU A 571 12.87 21.19 36.87
N SER A 572 12.56 20.47 37.97
CA SER A 572 13.59 19.86 38.83
C SER A 572 14.40 18.75 38.13
N THR A 573 13.95 18.25 36.97
CA THR A 573 14.68 17.27 36.15
C THR A 573 15.54 17.91 35.06
N LEU A 574 15.30 19.18 34.73
CA LEU A 574 15.91 19.87 33.58
C LEU A 574 16.89 20.99 33.97
N GLY A 575 16.68 21.62 35.13
CA GLY A 575 17.59 22.65 35.68
C GLY A 575 16.95 24.03 35.80
N LYS A 576 17.72 24.99 36.34
CA LYS A 576 17.20 26.33 36.70
C LYS A 576 16.86 27.23 35.51
N GLY A 577 17.40 26.98 34.32
CA GLY A 577 17.14 27.75 33.09
C GLY A 577 16.18 27.06 32.12
N SER A 578 15.25 26.24 32.62
CA SER A 578 14.34 25.45 31.77
C SER A 578 12.86 25.80 31.96
N LYS A 579 12.54 27.02 32.44
CA LYS A 579 11.15 27.50 32.40
C LYS A 579 10.71 27.72 30.96
N VAL A 580 9.41 27.58 30.72
CA VAL A 580 8.80 27.87 29.42
C VAL A 580 9.01 29.34 29.03
N GLU A 581 9.00 30.26 30.01
CA GLU A 581 9.29 31.68 29.81
C GLU A 581 10.74 31.90 29.36
N ASP A 582 11.72 31.45 30.16
CA ASP A 582 13.16 31.58 29.88
C ASP A 582 13.52 30.99 28.48
N LEU A 583 13.04 29.77 28.19
CA LEU A 583 13.28 29.09 26.91
C LEU A 583 12.63 29.81 25.72
N MET A 584 11.45 30.41 25.90
CA MET A 584 10.79 31.17 24.83
C MET A 584 11.41 32.56 24.64
N GLU A 585 11.88 33.21 25.69
CA GLU A 585 12.63 34.46 25.59
C GLU A 585 13.96 34.24 24.83
N GLU A 586 14.65 33.13 25.10
CA GLU A 586 15.84 32.74 24.33
C GLU A 586 15.51 32.40 22.87
N ILE A 587 14.52 31.54 22.60
CA ILE A 587 14.10 31.20 21.22
C ILE A 587 13.75 32.47 20.43
N LEU A 588 13.10 33.45 21.06
CA LEU A 588 12.77 34.74 20.43
C LEU A 588 14.02 35.60 20.18
N LYS A 589 15.00 35.62 21.09
CA LYS A 589 16.28 36.30 20.87
C LYS A 589 17.10 35.66 19.76
N ASP A 590 17.19 34.33 19.72
CA ASP A 590 17.90 33.59 18.66
C ASP A 590 17.21 33.80 17.30
N THR A 591 15.87 33.80 17.28
CA THR A 591 15.08 34.09 16.07
C THR A 591 15.19 35.57 15.65
N GLN A 592 15.33 36.50 16.60
CA GLN A 592 15.65 37.90 16.32
C GLN A 592 17.07 38.06 15.78
N LEU A 593 18.05 37.28 16.24
CA LEU A 593 19.40 37.29 15.69
C LEU A 593 19.37 36.89 14.19
N LEU A 594 18.68 35.79 13.87
CA LEU A 594 18.40 35.34 12.49
C LEU A 594 17.63 36.36 11.63
N ALA A 595 16.92 37.31 12.25
CA ALA A 595 16.26 38.42 11.56
C ALA A 595 17.15 39.68 11.46
N CYS A 596 18.04 39.92 12.43
CA CYS A 596 18.90 41.09 12.51
C CYS A 596 20.18 40.97 11.68
N GLU A 597 20.84 39.80 11.66
CA GLU A 597 21.93 39.53 10.70
C GLU A 597 21.42 39.70 9.26
N LYS A 598 20.18 39.27 9.03
CA LYS A 598 19.43 39.37 7.77
C LYS A 598 18.94 40.79 7.44
N LEU A 599 18.92 41.71 8.41
CA LEU A 599 18.72 43.16 8.17
C LEU A 599 20.05 43.86 7.90
N MET A 600 21.12 43.50 8.60
CA MET A 600 22.47 44.05 8.37
C MET A 600 22.97 43.70 6.96
N GLY A 601 22.70 42.48 6.48
CA GLY A 601 23.01 42.05 5.11
C GLY A 601 22.22 42.75 3.99
N ILE A 602 21.27 43.62 4.31
CA ILE A 602 20.56 44.48 3.33
C ILE A 602 21.25 45.85 3.17
N VAL A 603 22.22 46.19 4.03
CA VAL A 603 22.85 47.53 4.10
C VAL A 603 24.21 47.60 3.38
N THR A 604 24.73 46.47 2.87
CA THR A 604 26.05 46.39 2.21
C THR A 604 26.00 46.13 0.70
N GLU A 605 24.90 46.46 0.02
CA GLU A 605 24.88 46.72 -1.42
C GLU A 605 24.33 48.13 -1.68
N ALA A 606 25.24 49.10 -1.81
CA ALA A 606 25.00 50.51 -2.13
C ALA A 606 26.22 51.13 -2.82
#